data_AF-A0A9P4K4P7-F1
#
_entry.id   AF-A0A9P4K4P7-F1
#
_cell.length_a   1.000
_cell.length_b   1.000
_cell.length_c   1.000
_cell.angle_alpha   90.00
_cell.angle_beta   90.00
_cell.angle_gamma   90.00
#
_symmetry.space_group_name_H-M   'P 1'
#
loop_
_entity.id
_entity.type
_entity.pdbx_description
1 polymer ?
#
loop_
_entity_poly.entity_id
_entity_poly.type
_entity_poly.pdbx_seq_one_letter_code
_entity_poly.pdbx_strand_id
1 'polypeptide(L)' 'IRAIISRGQSSLGGPETEDVMYLDDCPHGWLFRYVAVVIRHSGTGTTACGLLNGRPTLIVPFFGE' A
#
# COMPACT_ATOMS: atom_id res chain seq x y z
N ILE A 1 -3.28 -4.26 -15.58
CA ILE A 1 -3.36 -3.32 -14.42
C ILE A 1 -2.31 -3.81 -13.46
N ARG A 2 -1.41 -2.95 -12.96
CA ARG A 2 -0.29 -3.37 -12.11
C ARG A 2 -0.55 -3.07 -10.65
N ALA A 3 -0.09 -3.94 -9.75
CA ALA A 3 -0.25 -3.81 -8.32
C ALA A 3 1.09 -3.94 -7.59
N ILE A 4 1.22 -3.16 -6.52
CA ILE A 4 2.30 -3.26 -5.55
C ILE A 4 1.66 -3.70 -4.23
N ILE A 5 2.14 -4.82 -3.68
CA ILE A 5 1.65 -5.39 -2.43
C ILE A 5 2.78 -5.33 -1.41
N SER A 6 2.57 -4.61 -0.30
CA SER A 6 3.49 -4.67 0.83
C SER A 6 3.25 -5.98 1.59
N ARG A 7 4.30 -6.78 1.79
CA ARG A 7 4.23 -8.08 2.48
C ARG A 7 3.82 -7.92 3.94
N GLY A 8 4.22 -6.82 4.56
CA GLY A 8 3.99 -6.55 5.98
C GLY A 8 4.52 -7.66 6.89
N GLN A 9 4.10 -7.62 8.16
CA GLN A 9 4.52 -8.63 9.15
C GLN A 9 3.89 -10.01 8.93
N SER A 10 2.80 -10.09 8.16
CA SER A 10 2.14 -11.36 7.82
C SER A 10 2.80 -12.07 6.63
N SER A 11 3.88 -11.52 6.06
CA SER A 11 4.60 -12.10 4.93
C SER A 11 3.67 -12.45 3.77
N LEU A 12 2.79 -11.50 3.40
CA LEU A 12 1.83 -11.71 2.31
C LEU A 12 2.58 -12.09 1.03
N GLY A 13 2.11 -13.16 0.39
CA GLY A 13 2.68 -13.69 -0.84
C GLY A 13 1.58 -14.23 -1.74
N GLY A 14 1.99 -14.61 -2.95
CA GLY A 14 1.13 -15.19 -3.96
C GLY A 14 1.94 -15.57 -5.18
N PRO A 15 1.29 -16.01 -6.27
CA PRO A 15 1.98 -16.39 -7.49
C PRO A 15 2.77 -15.21 -8.06
N GLU A 16 3.98 -15.47 -8.55
CA GLU A 16 4.73 -14.48 -9.32
C GLU A 16 4.03 -14.25 -10.66
N THR A 17 3.71 -12.98 -10.94
CA THR A 17 3.08 -12.55 -12.18
C THR A 17 3.73 -11.25 -12.64
N GLU A 18 3.69 -10.95 -13.94
CA GLU A 18 4.29 -9.73 -14.49
C GLU A 18 3.63 -8.43 -13.99
N ASP A 19 2.39 -8.52 -13.50
CA ASP A 19 1.60 -7.38 -13.06
C ASP A 19 1.67 -7.12 -11.54
N VAL A 20 2.21 -8.04 -10.74
CA VAL A 20 2.21 -7.95 -9.27
C VAL A 20 3.62 -7.98 -8.71
N MET A 21 3.98 -6.91 -8.01
CA MET A 21 5.24 -6.82 -7.27
C MET A 21 4.98 -6.88 -5.76
N TYR A 22 5.60 -7.86 -5.11
CA TYR A 22 5.62 -7.95 -3.65
C TYR A 22 6.84 -7.19 -3.12
N LEU A 23 6.59 -6.21 -2.25
CA LEU A 23 7.61 -5.37 -1.62
C LEU A 23 7.62 -5.62 -0.12
N ASP A 24 8.79 -5.58 0.48
CA ASP A 24 8.93 -5.55 1.93
C ASP A 24 8.80 -4.09 2.42
N ASP A 25 9.64 -3.64 3.35
CA ASP A 25 9.59 -2.24 3.80
C ASP A 25 10.05 -1.25 2.73
N CYS A 26 9.29 -0.17 2.57
CA CYS A 26 9.63 0.91 1.65
C CYS A 26 9.22 2.29 2.20
N PRO A 27 9.90 3.37 1.77
CA PRO A 27 9.49 4.73 2.12
C PRO A 27 8.19 5.11 1.41
N HIS A 28 7.04 4.93 2.08
CA HIS A 28 5.71 5.21 1.53
C HIS A 28 5.55 6.66 1.00
N GLY A 29 6.24 7.63 1.59
CA GLY A 29 6.24 9.03 1.12
C GLY A 29 6.83 9.22 -0.26
N TRP A 30 7.82 8.41 -0.63
CA TRP A 30 8.37 8.36 -1.97
C TRP A 30 7.46 7.54 -2.89
N LEU A 31 7.05 6.34 -2.45
CA LEU A 31 6.26 5.41 -3.28
C LEU A 31 4.92 6.03 -3.71
N PHE A 32 4.24 6.73 -2.80
CA PHE A 32 2.90 7.26 -3.06
C PHE A 32 2.89 8.37 -4.12
N ARG A 33 4.05 8.88 -4.53
CA ARG A 33 4.15 9.83 -5.66
C ARG A 33 3.97 9.13 -7.01
N TYR A 34 4.17 7.82 -7.08
CA TYR A 34 4.21 7.04 -8.32
C TYR A 34 3.03 6.08 -8.48
N VAL A 35 2.10 6.05 -7.51
CA VAL A 35 0.90 5.20 -7.57
C VAL A 35 -0.33 6.03 -7.97
N ALA A 36 -1.27 5.38 -8.65
CA ALA A 36 -2.54 6.00 -9.04
C ALA A 36 -3.57 6.01 -7.89
N VAL A 37 -3.54 4.98 -7.04
CA VAL A 37 -4.49 4.76 -5.94
C VAL A 37 -3.77 4.03 -4.80
N VAL A 38 -4.22 4.25 -3.57
CA VAL A 38 -3.72 3.55 -2.39
C VAL A 38 -4.86 2.75 -1.76
N ILE A 39 -4.63 1.46 -1.52
CA ILE A 39 -5.54 0.59 -0.77
C ILE A 39 -4.82 0.18 0.52
N ARG A 40 -5.45 0.40 1.67
CA ARG A 40 -4.79 0.23 2.97
C ARG A 40 -5.78 -0.05 4.12
N HIS A 41 -5.30 -0.65 5.22
CA HIS A 41 -6.06 -0.77 6.50
C HIS A 41 -6.14 0.58 7.22
N SER A 42 -6.76 0.76 8.39
CA SER A 42 -7.03 2.10 8.95
C SER A 42 -5.88 2.83 9.69
N GLY A 43 -4.65 2.31 9.75
CA GLY A 43 -3.56 2.92 10.56
C GLY A 43 -3.13 4.36 10.18
N THR A 44 -2.81 5.23 11.14
CA THR A 44 -2.62 6.69 10.92
C THR A 44 -1.57 7.10 9.87
N GLY A 45 -0.38 6.48 9.85
CA GLY A 45 0.78 6.96 9.09
C GLY A 45 0.60 6.97 7.56
N THR A 46 0.12 5.86 7.00
CA THR A 46 -0.11 5.74 5.55
C THR A 46 -1.31 6.60 5.06
N THR A 47 -2.14 7.13 5.97
CA THR A 47 -3.37 7.86 5.65
C THR A 47 -2.97 9.31 5.45
N ALA A 48 -2.21 9.84 6.41
CA ALA A 48 -1.51 11.10 6.26
C ALA A 48 -0.70 11.10 4.96
N CYS A 49 0.06 10.03 4.68
CA CYS A 49 0.85 9.95 3.45
C CYS A 49 0.00 9.96 2.16
N GLY A 50 -1.11 9.23 2.13
CA GLY A 50 -2.04 9.22 0.99
C GLY A 50 -2.66 10.59 0.73
N LEU A 51 -3.14 11.25 1.80
CA LEU A 51 -3.73 12.59 1.75
C LEU A 51 -2.69 13.64 1.33
N LEU A 52 -1.50 13.62 1.92
CA LEU A 52 -0.42 14.56 1.62
C LEU A 52 0.06 14.46 0.16
N ASN A 53 -0.02 13.27 -0.45
CA ASN A 53 0.35 13.07 -1.86
C ASN A 53 -0.84 13.20 -2.82
N GLY A 54 -2.03 13.58 -2.33
CA GLY A 54 -3.22 13.79 -3.15
C GLY A 54 -3.70 12.52 -3.87
N ARG A 55 -3.44 11.34 -3.29
CA ARG A 55 -3.79 10.06 -3.92
C ARG A 55 -5.17 9.61 -3.49
N PRO A 56 -6.04 9.22 -4.45
CA PRO A 56 -7.26 8.49 -4.14
C PRO A 56 -6.94 7.33 -3.19
N THR A 57 -7.64 7.26 -2.06
CA THR A 57 -7.38 6.25 -1.02
C THR A 57 -8.65 5.47 -0.71
N LEU A 58 -8.52 4.15 -0.67
CA LEU A 58 -9.56 3.23 -0.20
C LEU A 58 -9.10 2.63 1.12
N ILE A 59 -9.95 2.74 2.14
CA ILE A 59 -9.73 2.16 3.46
C ILE A 59 -10.46 0.82 3.51
N VAL A 60 -9.72 -0.25 3.79
CA VAL A 60 -10.27 -1.59 4.09
C VAL A 60 -10.30 -1.73 5.61
N PRO A 61 -11.48 -1.67 6.26
CA PRO A 61 -11.55 -1.76 7.71
C PRO A 61 -10.98 -3.08 8.21
N PHE A 62 -10.00 -3.00 9.11
CA PHE A 62 -9.42 -4.14 9.80
C PHE A 62 -9.35 -3.80 11.30
N PHE A 63 -9.61 -4.79 12.15
CA PHE A 63 -9.54 -4.61 13.61
C PHE A 63 -8.08 -4.75 14.09
N GLY A 64 -7.63 -3.79 14.89
CA GLY A 64 -6.22 -3.68 15.32
C GLY A 64 -5.48 -2.68 14.45
N GLU A 65 -4.73 -1.77 15.07
CA GLU A 65 -3.92 -0.76 14.36
C GLU A 65 -2.80 -1.39 13.53
#